data_AF-A0A953D931-F1
#
_entry.id   AF-A0A953D931-F1
#
_cell.length_a   1.000
_cell.length_b   1.000
_cell.length_c   1.000
_cell.angle_alpha   90.00
_cell.angle_beta   90.00
_cell.angle_gamma   90.00
#
_symmetry.space_group_name_H-M   'P 1'
#
loop_
_entity.id
_entity.type
_entity.pdbx_description
1 polymer ?
#
loop_
_entity_poly.entity_id
_entity_poly.type
_entity_poly.pdbx_seq_one_letter_code
_entity_poly.pdbx_strand_id
1 'polypeptide(L)' 'MTWKIEITEPHSGELGEAIEHADHEFAMEEYAYEKGKVLEVFVHNADHGEWHIFTDLDSGHRFKIPPTRYRKVAEVQTA' A
#
# COMPACT_ATOMS: atom_id res chain seq x y z
N MET A 1 1.66 9.83 8.31
CA MET A 1 0.45 10.48 7.73
C MET A 1 -0.47 9.37 7.28
N THR A 2 -1.78 9.44 7.56
CA THR A 2 -2.72 8.35 7.26
C THR A 2 -3.72 8.79 6.20
N TRP A 3 -3.91 7.96 5.17
CA TRP A 3 -4.86 8.20 4.09
C TRP A 3 -5.92 7.11 4.05
N LYS A 4 -7.08 7.47 3.50
CA LYS A 4 -8.04 6.50 2.99
C LYS A 4 -7.91 6.44 1.48
N ILE A 5 -7.60 5.27 0.94
CA ILE A 5 -7.43 5.07 -0.51
C ILE A 5 -8.43 4.04 -1.03
N GLU A 6 -8.83 4.17 -2.28
CA GLU A 6 -9.61 3.16 -3.00
C GLU A 6 -8.77 2.60 -4.13
N ILE A 7 -8.70 1.27 -4.20
CA ILE A 7 -8.03 0.53 -5.25
C ILE A 7 -8.87 0.61 -6.54
N THR A 8 -8.32 1.16 -7.62
CA THR A 8 -9.05 1.40 -8.87
C THR A 8 -8.94 0.24 -9.86
N GLU A 9 -7.95 -0.64 -9.67
CA GLU A 9 -7.69 -1.86 -10.43
C GLU A 9 -7.15 -2.97 -9.50
N PRO A 10 -7.44 -4.27 -9.77
CA PRO A 10 -6.91 -5.35 -8.95
C PRO A 10 -5.39 -5.26 -8.78
N HIS A 11 -4.91 -5.47 -7.55
CA HIS A 11 -3.50 -5.32 -7.22
C HIS A 11 -3.07 -6.37 -6.20
N SER A 12 -1.98 -7.07 -6.51
CA SER A 12 -1.35 -8.05 -5.64
C SER A 12 0.16 -7.90 -5.69
N GLY A 13 0.85 -8.51 -4.72
CA GLY A 13 2.30 -8.58 -4.66
C GLY A 13 2.77 -9.41 -3.48
N GLU A 14 4.09 -9.54 -3.34
CA GLU A 14 4.70 -10.30 -2.26
C GLU A 14 4.94 -9.41 -1.04
N LEU A 15 4.71 -9.94 0.16
CA LEU A 15 5.10 -9.24 1.39
C LEU A 15 6.63 -9.13 1.43
N GLY A 16 7.13 -7.90 1.60
CA GLY A 16 8.57 -7.60 1.61
C GLY A 16 9.09 -6.90 0.34
N GLU A 17 8.29 -6.87 -0.74
CA GLU A 17 8.64 -6.16 -1.99
C GLU A 17 8.77 -4.62 -1.81
N ALA A 18 8.26 -4.10 -0.69
CA ALA A 18 8.29 -2.69 -0.31
C ALA A 18 9.27 -2.38 0.84
N ILE A 19 10.18 -3.30 1.16
CA ILE A 19 11.26 -3.15 2.16
C ILE A 19 12.61 -3.16 1.40
N GLU A 20 13.54 -2.27 1.77
CA GLU A 20 14.89 -2.31 1.20
C GLU A 20 15.56 -3.66 1.52
N HIS A 21 16.21 -4.24 0.49
CA HIS A 21 16.64 -5.65 0.38
C HIS A 21 17.63 -6.21 1.44
N ALA A 22 17.83 -5.57 2.59
CA ALA A 22 18.79 -6.01 3.61
C ALA A 22 18.28 -7.10 4.57
N ASP A 23 16.97 -7.35 4.63
CA ASP A 23 16.34 -8.27 5.62
C ASP A 23 15.43 -9.35 5.00
N HIS A 24 15.65 -9.72 3.73
CA HIS A 24 14.75 -10.63 3.01
C HIS A 24 15.10 -12.12 3.23
N GLU A 25 15.00 -12.61 4.46
CA GLU A 25 14.82 -14.03 4.75
C GLU A 25 13.32 -14.23 5.08
N PHE A 26 12.62 -15.03 4.27
CA PHE A 26 11.20 -15.42 4.40
C PHE A 26 10.14 -14.41 3.89
N ALA A 27 9.96 -14.35 2.57
CA ALA A 27 8.71 -13.88 1.96
C ALA A 27 7.98 -15.08 1.33
N MET A 28 6.92 -15.56 2.00
CA MET A 28 6.03 -16.63 1.50
C MET A 28 4.55 -16.21 1.50
N GLU A 29 4.23 -14.98 1.89
CA GLU A 29 2.87 -14.48 1.94
C GLU A 29 2.64 -13.42 0.85
N GLU A 30 1.51 -13.55 0.15
CA GLU A 30 1.04 -12.64 -0.90
C GLU A 30 -0.13 -11.82 -0.38
N TYR A 31 -0.22 -10.54 -0.77
CA TYR A 31 -1.43 -9.74 -0.58
C TYR A 31 -2.17 -9.62 -1.91
N ALA A 32 -3.50 -9.52 -1.83
CA ALA A 32 -4.34 -9.24 -2.98
C ALA A 32 -5.48 -8.30 -2.58
N TYR A 33 -5.63 -7.23 -3.36
CA TYR A 33 -6.69 -6.24 -3.22
C TYR A 33 -7.52 -6.20 -4.49
N GLU A 34 -8.84 -6.29 -4.32
CA GLU A 34 -9.79 -6.18 -5.42
C GLU A 34 -10.07 -4.71 -5.79
N LYS A 35 -10.52 -4.49 -7.01
CA LYS A 35 -11.02 -3.17 -7.43
C LYS A 35 -12.19 -2.74 -6.55
N GLY A 36 -12.18 -1.48 -6.12
CA GLY A 36 -13.17 -0.90 -5.21
C GLY A 36 -12.88 -1.18 -3.73
N LYS A 37 -11.85 -1.98 -3.40
CA LYS A 37 -11.40 -2.13 -2.01
C LYS A 37 -10.93 -0.78 -1.49
N VAL A 38 -11.48 -0.37 -0.36
CA VAL A 38 -11.06 0.84 0.34
C VAL A 38 -10.18 0.42 1.51
N LEU A 39 -9.00 1.04 1.60
CA LEU A 39 -7.97 0.76 2.60
C LEU A 39 -7.71 2.02 3.42
N GLU A 40 -7.47 1.83 4.71
CA GLU A 40 -6.83 2.85 5.55
C GLU A 40 -5.35 2.53 5.58
N VAL A 41 -4.52 3.48 5.14
CA VAL A 41 -3.10 3.25 4.93
C VAL A 41 -2.25 4.29 5.64
N PHE A 42 -1.15 3.83 6.22
CA PHE A 42 -0.05 4.72 6.56
C PHE A 42 0.80 4.99 5.32
N VAL A 43 1.11 6.26 5.08
CA VAL A 43 1.91 6.72 3.94
C VAL A 43 3.39 6.77 4.30
N HIS A 44 4.20 5.97 3.60
CA HIS A 44 5.67 6.01 3.70
C HIS A 44 6.27 6.87 2.59
N ASN A 45 5.78 6.73 1.36
CA ASN A 45 6.21 7.51 0.20
C ASN A 45 5.04 7.69 -0.78
N ALA A 46 4.67 8.92 -1.09
CA ALA A 46 3.64 9.22 -2.10
C ALA A 46 4.07 10.36 -3.04
N ASP A 47 5.37 10.63 -3.12
CA ASP A 47 5.96 11.70 -3.93
C ASP A 47 6.65 11.15 -5.20
N HIS A 48 6.94 9.85 -5.23
CA HIS A 48 7.55 9.19 -6.39
C HIS A 48 6.55 8.94 -7.53
N GLY A 49 6.85 9.46 -8.72
CA GLY A 49 5.94 9.37 -9.88
C GLY A 49 5.67 7.96 -10.42
N GLU A 50 6.49 6.97 -10.06
CA GLU A 50 6.34 5.59 -10.54
C GLU A 50 5.66 4.67 -9.51
N TRP A 51 5.97 4.85 -8.22
CA TRP A 51 5.53 3.95 -7.16
C TRP A 51 5.32 4.71 -5.85
N HIS A 52 4.23 4.39 -5.17
CA HIS A 52 3.97 4.82 -3.81
C HIS A 52 4.02 3.63 -2.85
N ILE A 53 4.39 3.90 -1.60
CA ILE A 53 4.59 2.89 -0.57
C ILE A 53 3.63 3.17 0.59
N PHE A 54 2.82 2.16 0.89
CA PHE A 54 1.79 2.20 1.91
C PHE A 54 1.91 1.01 2.86
N THR A 55 1.44 1.18 4.09
CA THR A 55 1.10 0.06 4.96
C THR A 55 -0.40 0.07 5.17
N ASP A 56 -1.07 -1.02 4.81
CA ASP A 56 -2.48 -1.27 5.15
C ASP A 56 -2.60 -1.43 6.66
N LEU A 57 -3.41 -0.59 7.29
CA LEU A 57 -3.56 -0.55 8.74
C LEU A 57 -4.42 -1.71 9.27
N ASP A 58 -5.19 -2.40 8.42
CA ASP A 58 -5.99 -3.56 8.82
C ASP A 58 -5.13 -4.83 8.86
N SER A 59 -4.39 -5.09 7.78
CA SER A 59 -3.55 -6.31 7.65
C SER A 59 -2.11 -6.13 8.13
N GLY A 60 -1.63 -4.89 8.26
CA GLY A 60 -0.21 -4.59 8.51
C GLY A 60 0.69 -4.75 7.28
N HIS A 61 0.13 -5.12 6.12
CA HIS A 61 0.91 -5.36 4.91
C HIS A 61 1.50 -4.07 4.36
N ARG A 62 2.82 -4.04 4.16
CA ARG A 62 3.48 -2.98 3.41
C ARG A 62 3.54 -3.36 1.93
N PHE A 63 3.03 -2.49 1.07
CA PHE A 63 2.92 -2.74 -0.35
C PHE A 63 3.35 -1.52 -1.18
N LYS A 64 3.77 -1.80 -2.42
CA LYS A 64 4.08 -0.78 -3.43
C LYS A 64 2.97 -0.76 -4.48
N ILE A 65 2.47 0.41 -4.82
CA ILE A 65 1.38 0.55 -5.79
C ILE A 65 1.63 1.74 -6.72
N PRO A 66 1.38 1.62 -8.05
CA PRO A 66 1.45 2.77 -8.94
C PRO A 66 0.39 3.82 -8.59
N PRO A 67 0.68 5.13 -8.75
CA PRO A 67 -0.30 6.18 -8.51
C PRO A 67 -1.56 6.09 -9.38
N THR A 68 -1.51 5.35 -10.49
CA THR A 68 -2.65 5.12 -11.39
C THR A 68 -3.63 4.05 -10.88
N ARG A 69 -3.22 3.20 -9.93
CA ARG A 69 -4.02 2.04 -9.45
C ARG A 69 -4.77 2.29 -8.14
N TYR A 70 -4.72 3.51 -7.64
CA TYR A 70 -5.54 3.91 -6.51
C TYR A 70 -5.94 5.38 -6.62
N ARG A 71 -6.93 5.79 -5.82
CA ARG A 71 -7.24 7.20 -5.59
C ARG A 71 -7.31 7.49 -4.10
N LYS A 72 -6.82 8.66 -3.69
CA LYS A 72 -7.02 9.17 -2.33
C LYS A 72 -8.48 9.61 -2.17
N VAL A 73 -9.16 9.03 -1.20
CA VAL A 73 -10.57 9.32 -0.86
C VAL A 73 -10.65 10.35 0.26
N ALA A 74 -9.78 10.23 1.26
CA ALA A 74 -9.70 11.16 2.37
C ALA A 74 -8.30 11.17 3.00
N GLU A 75 -8.02 12.22 3.75
CA GLU A 75 -6.90 12.27 4.68
C GLU A 75 -7.43 12.07 6.10
N VAL A 76 -6.80 11.17 6.86
CA VAL A 76 -7.19 10.90 8.24
C VAL A 76 -6.22 11.64 9.14
N GLN A 77 -6.71 12.68 9.81
CA GLN A 77 -5.98 13.33 10.89
C GLN A 77 -6.14 12.46 12.15
N THR A 78 -5.07 11.79 12.54
CA THR A 78 -4.95 11.22 13.89
C THR A 78 -4.84 12.39 14.86
N ALA A 79 -5.82 12.50 15.76
CA ALA A 79 -5.88 13.49 16.84
C ALA A 79 -4.77 13.28 17.88
#